data_AF-A0AAV6YV13-F1
#
_entry.id   AF-A0AAV6YV13-F1
#
_cell.length_a   1.000
_cell.length_b   1.000
_cell.length_c   1.000
_cell.angle_alpha   90.00
_cell.angle_beta   90.00
_cell.angle_gamma   90.00
#
_symmetry.space_group_name_H-M   'P 1'
#
loop_
_entity.id
_entity.type
_entity.pdbx_description
1 polymer ?
#
loop_
_entity_poly.entity_id
_entity_poly.type
_entity_poly.pdbx_seq_one_letter_code
_entity_poly.pdbx_strand_id
1 'polypeptide(L)'
;MSNSSLIFLSSGTDPTPPRNIAINTVGTNSLRLSWTEPVDMSGVDKSYNISYGNSSGTWTVTSNTTSISLQNLTSGTNYTITVVTVGVRGYQSSPVTTSVYTKPMSAISLQISNFTTNSVSLSWSKPVEYKTSYSYRVQTNVSSSATMLYNTTVTSESATIMTLTPGETYTFLVYTRAADNITESDP
;
A
#
# COMPACT_ATOMS: atom_id res chain seq x y z
N MET A 1 -57.88 -37.95 -19.45
CA MET A 1 -56.46 -37.63 -19.71
C MET A 1 -56.05 -36.57 -18.70
N SER A 2 -55.32 -36.93 -17.64
CA SER A 2 -54.88 -35.94 -16.66
C SER A 2 -53.62 -35.27 -17.19
N ASN A 3 -53.70 -33.98 -17.50
CA ASN A 3 -52.55 -33.20 -17.94
C ASN A 3 -51.69 -32.94 -16.70
N SER A 4 -50.58 -33.69 -16.58
CA SER A 4 -49.59 -33.48 -15.53
C SER A 4 -48.76 -32.25 -15.87
N SER A 5 -49.07 -31.12 -15.24
CA SER A 5 -48.21 -29.93 -15.28
C SER A 5 -46.91 -30.25 -14.53
N LEU A 6 -45.77 -30.17 -15.22
CA LEU A 6 -44.46 -30.26 -14.56
C LEU A 6 -44.29 -29.02 -13.66
N ILE A 7 -44.04 -29.26 -12.37
CA ILE A 7 -43.63 -28.21 -11.44
C ILE A 7 -42.10 -28.19 -11.45
N PHE A 8 -41.51 -27.05 -11.78
CA PHE A 8 -40.06 -26.85 -11.75
C PHE A 8 -39.68 -25.93 -10.59
N LEU A 9 -38.59 -26.27 -9.90
CA LEU A 9 -37.94 -25.45 -8.90
C LEU A 9 -36.46 -25.28 -9.30
N SER A 10 -35.96 -24.04 -9.28
CA SER A 10 -34.55 -23.74 -9.49
C SER A 10 -33.98 -22.92 -8.33
N SER A 11 -32.70 -23.13 -8.04
CA SER A 11 -31.94 -22.39 -7.02
C SER A 11 -30.51 -22.16 -7.51
N GLY A 12 -29.73 -21.38 -6.75
CA GLY A 12 -28.29 -21.20 -6.95
C GLY A 12 -27.48 -21.78 -5.79
N THR A 13 -26.17 -21.88 -5.99
CA THR A 13 -25.19 -22.22 -4.95
C THR A 13 -24.31 -21.00 -4.66
N ASP A 14 -23.65 -20.99 -3.50
CA ASP A 14 -22.66 -19.95 -3.21
C ASP A 14 -21.48 -20.04 -4.19
N PRO A 15 -20.92 -18.90 -4.64
CA PRO A 15 -19.74 -18.90 -5.48
C PRO A 15 -18.49 -19.31 -4.69
N THR A 16 -17.45 -19.75 -5.39
CA THR A 16 -16.12 -19.97 -4.79
C THR A 16 -15.40 -18.64 -4.56
N PRO A 17 -14.47 -18.55 -3.59
CA PRO A 17 -13.74 -17.31 -3.31
C PRO A 17 -12.73 -16.94 -4.41
N PRO A 18 -12.41 -15.64 -4.57
CA PRO A 18 -11.28 -15.22 -5.38
C PRO A 18 -9.97 -15.78 -4.79
N ARG A 19 -8.91 -15.83 -5.59
CA ARG A 19 -7.61 -16.39 -5.15
C ARG A 19 -6.49 -15.37 -5.30
N ASN A 20 -5.42 -15.51 -4.52
CA ASN A 20 -4.17 -14.76 -4.69
C ASN A 20 -4.37 -13.24 -4.82
N ILE A 21 -4.89 -12.57 -3.78
CA ILE A 21 -4.93 -11.11 -3.78
C ILE A 21 -3.49 -10.58 -3.85
N ALA A 22 -3.19 -9.83 -4.90
CA ALA A 22 -1.91 -9.21 -5.15
C ALA A 22 -2.03 -7.69 -5.07
N ILE A 23 -1.14 -7.06 -4.33
CA ILE A 23 -0.98 -5.60 -4.32
C ILE A 23 -0.05 -5.23 -5.48
N ASN A 24 -0.59 -4.59 -6.51
CA ASN A 24 0.19 -4.24 -7.71
C ASN A 24 0.89 -2.90 -7.57
N THR A 25 0.26 -1.92 -6.92
CA THR A 25 0.81 -0.58 -6.75
C THR A 25 0.34 0.02 -5.45
N VAL A 26 1.27 0.66 -4.73
CA VAL A 26 1.01 1.39 -3.49
C VAL A 26 1.38 2.85 -3.70
N GLY A 27 0.39 3.73 -3.63
CA GLY A 27 0.55 5.18 -3.62
C GLY A 27 0.37 5.76 -2.21
N THR A 28 0.48 7.08 -2.11
CA THR A 28 0.24 7.80 -0.85
C THR A 28 -1.25 7.85 -0.49
N ASN A 29 -2.12 7.92 -1.49
CA ASN A 29 -3.57 8.03 -1.33
C ASN A 29 -4.35 7.00 -2.16
N SER A 30 -3.67 5.99 -2.70
CA SER A 30 -4.26 5.01 -3.60
C SER A 30 -3.59 3.64 -3.52
N LEU A 31 -4.35 2.62 -3.89
CA LEU A 31 -3.88 1.24 -4.01
C LEU A 31 -4.44 0.64 -5.30
N ARG A 32 -3.61 -0.10 -6.02
CA ARG A 32 -4.08 -0.98 -7.11
C ARG A 32 -3.86 -2.42 -6.69
N LEU A 33 -4.92 -3.21 -6.74
CA LEU A 33 -4.87 -4.63 -6.42
C LEU A 33 -5.55 -5.46 -7.51
N SER A 34 -5.13 -6.71 -7.59
CA SER A 34 -5.71 -7.73 -8.47
C SER A 34 -5.85 -9.05 -7.74
N TRP A 35 -6.67 -9.94 -8.28
CA TRP A 35 -6.81 -11.31 -7.80
C TRP A 35 -6.95 -12.27 -8.98
N THR A 36 -6.82 -13.56 -8.69
CA THR A 36 -7.10 -14.64 -9.61
C THR A 36 -8.58 -14.98 -9.56
N GLU A 37 -9.15 -15.30 -10.72
CA GLU A 37 -10.54 -15.75 -10.84
C GLU A 37 -10.84 -16.95 -9.92
N PRO A 38 -12.05 -17.03 -9.34
CA PRO A 38 -12.46 -18.17 -8.54
C PRO A 38 -12.45 -19.48 -9.33
N VAL A 39 -12.17 -20.59 -8.63
CA VAL A 39 -12.11 -21.94 -9.23
C VAL A 39 -13.50 -22.38 -9.68
N ASP A 40 -13.58 -23.03 -10.84
CA ASP A 40 -14.81 -23.58 -11.44
C ASP A 40 -15.92 -22.54 -11.67
N MET A 41 -15.56 -21.26 -11.78
CA MET A 41 -16.50 -20.14 -12.01
C MET A 41 -16.31 -19.48 -13.39
N SER A 42 -15.60 -20.14 -14.31
CA SER A 42 -15.44 -19.66 -15.69
C SER A 42 -16.77 -19.75 -16.44
N GLY A 43 -17.13 -18.69 -17.17
CA GLY A 43 -18.41 -18.61 -17.90
C GLY A 43 -19.65 -18.37 -17.03
N VAL A 44 -19.49 -18.19 -15.71
CA VAL A 44 -20.57 -17.82 -14.79
C VAL A 44 -20.57 -16.30 -14.58
N ASP A 45 -21.76 -15.70 -14.60
CA ASP A 45 -21.97 -14.30 -14.25
C ASP A 45 -21.56 -14.06 -12.79
N LYS A 46 -20.59 -13.15 -12.61
CA LYS A 46 -20.02 -12.84 -11.30
C LYS A 46 -19.51 -11.42 -11.24
N SER A 47 -19.54 -10.88 -10.04
CA SER A 47 -18.86 -9.64 -9.67
C SER A 47 -18.11 -9.86 -8.35
N TYR A 48 -17.46 -8.81 -7.87
CA TYR A 48 -16.70 -8.84 -6.63
C TYR A 48 -17.12 -7.66 -5.77
N ASN A 49 -17.39 -7.93 -4.50
CA ASN A 49 -17.52 -6.89 -3.48
C ASN A 49 -16.20 -6.80 -2.73
N ILE A 50 -15.65 -5.59 -2.66
CA ILE A 50 -14.40 -5.28 -1.99
C ILE A 50 -14.76 -4.38 -0.81
N SER A 51 -14.46 -4.83 0.42
CA SER A 51 -14.49 -3.97 1.60
C SER A 51 -13.07 -3.64 2.02
N TYR A 52 -12.77 -2.36 2.22
CA TYR A 52 -11.46 -1.91 2.68
C TYR A 52 -11.63 -0.93 3.82
N GLY A 53 -10.76 -1.00 4.83
CA GLY A 53 -10.94 -0.18 6.02
C GLY A 53 -9.68 -0.07 6.87
N ASN A 54 -9.72 0.90 7.77
CA ASN A 54 -8.72 1.14 8.80
C ASN A 54 -9.45 1.44 10.13
N SER A 55 -8.72 1.91 11.16
CA SER A 55 -9.33 2.24 12.46
C SER A 55 -10.42 3.32 12.41
N SER A 56 -10.44 4.15 11.37
CA SER A 56 -11.37 5.26 11.22
C SER A 56 -12.67 4.88 10.50
N GLY A 57 -12.72 3.73 9.81
CA GLY A 57 -13.90 3.32 9.08
C GLY A 57 -13.65 2.19 8.08
N THR A 58 -14.75 1.69 7.51
CA THR A 58 -14.77 0.69 6.45
C THR A 58 -15.60 1.21 5.29
N TRP A 59 -15.11 0.99 4.08
CA TRP A 59 -15.74 1.37 2.82
C TRP A 59 -15.92 0.14 1.95
N THR A 60 -16.88 0.20 1.03
CA THR A 60 -17.19 -0.89 0.11
C THR A 60 -17.28 -0.39 -1.32
N VAL A 61 -16.80 -1.19 -2.26
CA VAL A 61 -16.87 -0.93 -3.69
C VAL A 61 -17.03 -2.24 -4.44
N THR A 62 -17.60 -2.20 -5.65
CA THR A 62 -17.80 -3.38 -6.48
C THR A 62 -16.89 -3.36 -7.72
N SER A 63 -16.52 -4.52 -8.24
CA SER A 63 -15.82 -4.66 -9.51
C SER A 63 -16.39 -5.82 -10.32
N ASN A 64 -16.50 -5.64 -11.63
CA ASN A 64 -16.86 -6.71 -12.57
C ASN A 64 -15.64 -7.39 -13.19
N THR A 65 -14.44 -7.01 -12.75
CA THR A 65 -13.16 -7.58 -13.21
C THR A 65 -12.36 -8.06 -12.01
N THR A 66 -11.26 -8.78 -12.25
CA THR A 66 -10.37 -9.28 -11.19
C THR A 66 -9.34 -8.26 -10.72
N SER A 67 -9.64 -6.97 -10.84
CA SER A 67 -8.79 -5.89 -10.35
C SER A 67 -9.59 -4.65 -9.96
N ILE A 68 -8.99 -3.80 -9.13
CA ILE A 68 -9.56 -2.51 -8.76
C ILE A 68 -8.47 -1.51 -8.35
N SER A 69 -8.78 -0.22 -8.53
CA SER A 69 -8.03 0.91 -8.00
C SER A 69 -8.84 1.58 -6.90
N LEU A 70 -8.30 1.61 -5.68
CA LEU A 70 -8.85 2.32 -4.52
C LEU A 70 -8.19 3.69 -4.44
N GLN A 71 -8.99 4.72 -4.18
CA GLN A 71 -8.57 6.13 -4.19
C GLN A 71 -9.00 6.82 -2.88
N ASN A 72 -8.50 8.04 -2.65
CA ASN A 72 -8.81 8.87 -1.49
C ASN A 72 -8.47 8.19 -0.15
N LEU A 73 -7.38 7.42 -0.12
CA LEU A 73 -6.86 6.79 1.08
C LEU A 73 -5.98 7.77 1.86
N THR A 74 -5.87 7.57 3.17
CA THR A 74 -4.97 8.34 4.05
C THR A 74 -3.55 7.82 3.91
N SER A 75 -2.55 8.70 3.92
CA SER A 75 -1.14 8.32 3.77
C SER A 75 -0.60 7.56 4.99
N GLY A 76 0.41 6.72 4.75
CA GLY A 76 1.09 5.89 5.77
C GLY A 76 0.15 5.10 6.68
N THR A 77 -1.00 4.68 6.15
CA THR A 77 -2.08 4.05 6.92
C THR A 77 -2.28 2.62 6.46
N ASN A 78 -2.40 1.69 7.40
CA ASN A 78 -2.72 0.30 7.08
C ASN A 78 -4.18 0.17 6.69
N TYR A 79 -4.44 -0.46 5.54
CA TYR A 79 -5.77 -0.83 5.11
C TYR A 79 -5.90 -2.34 5.07
N THR A 80 -6.89 -2.86 5.79
CA THR A 80 -7.35 -4.24 5.64
C THR A 80 -8.33 -4.29 4.48
N ILE A 81 -8.05 -5.11 3.47
CA ILE A 81 -8.87 -5.28 2.27
C ILE A 81 -9.38 -6.70 2.23
N THR A 82 -10.69 -6.85 2.06
CA THR A 82 -11.40 -8.12 1.92
C THR A 82 -12.16 -8.14 0.61
N VAL A 83 -12.05 -9.24 -0.13
CA VAL A 83 -12.76 -9.47 -1.40
C VAL A 83 -13.63 -10.71 -1.27
N VAL A 84 -14.88 -10.61 -1.70
CA VAL A 84 -15.79 -11.74 -1.90
C VAL A 84 -16.23 -11.79 -3.36
N THR A 85 -16.44 -12.98 -3.89
CA THR A 85 -17.13 -13.16 -5.16
C THR A 85 -18.63 -13.13 -4.93
N VAL A 86 -19.35 -12.42 -5.79
CA VAL A 86 -20.80 -12.34 -5.80
C VAL A 86 -21.30 -13.08 -7.03
N GLY A 87 -22.09 -14.13 -6.80
CA GLY A 87 -22.69 -14.95 -7.84
C GLY A 87 -24.17 -14.62 -8.05
N VAL A 88 -24.89 -15.59 -8.62
CA VAL A 88 -26.34 -15.50 -8.84
C VAL A 88 -27.08 -15.17 -7.54
N ARG A 89 -28.18 -14.43 -7.65
CA ARG A 89 -29.06 -14.06 -6.53
C ARG A 89 -28.34 -13.27 -5.41
N GLY A 90 -27.14 -12.76 -5.66
CA GLY A 90 -26.36 -12.01 -4.68
C GLY A 90 -25.65 -12.89 -3.64
N TYR A 91 -25.57 -14.21 -3.87
CA TYR A 91 -24.84 -15.12 -3.00
C TYR A 91 -23.35 -14.81 -3.00
N GLN A 92 -22.72 -14.93 -1.84
CA GLN A 92 -21.35 -14.52 -1.62
C GLN A 92 -20.48 -15.69 -1.21
N SER A 93 -19.25 -15.70 -1.71
CA SER A 93 -18.23 -16.65 -1.28
C SER A 93 -17.79 -16.36 0.15
N SER A 94 -16.99 -17.28 0.72
CA SER A 94 -16.13 -16.91 1.84
C SER A 94 -15.20 -15.73 1.47
N PRO A 95 -14.84 -14.85 2.41
CA PRO A 95 -13.94 -13.74 2.16
C PRO A 95 -12.49 -14.16 2.01
N VAL A 96 -11.73 -13.41 1.22
CA VAL A 96 -10.26 -13.44 1.22
C VAL A 96 -9.74 -12.06 1.60
N THR A 97 -8.81 -12.02 2.54
CA THR A 97 -8.34 -10.77 3.18
C THR A 97 -6.83 -10.61 3.03
N THR A 98 -6.40 -9.36 2.87
CA THR A 98 -5.00 -8.92 2.95
C THR A 98 -4.91 -7.56 3.64
N SER A 99 -3.71 -7.12 3.98
CA SER A 99 -3.49 -5.78 4.53
C SER A 99 -2.25 -5.13 3.93
N VAL A 100 -2.28 -3.83 3.72
CA VAL A 100 -1.14 -3.06 3.19
C VAL A 100 -1.15 -1.63 3.71
N TYR A 101 0.04 -1.09 3.99
CA TYR A 101 0.22 0.33 4.25
C TYR A 101 0.25 1.12 2.95
N THR A 102 -0.47 2.23 2.89
CA THR A 102 -0.22 3.27 1.87
C THR A 102 1.14 3.91 2.12
N LYS A 103 1.75 4.48 1.08
CA LYS A 103 3.00 5.22 1.25
C LYS A 103 2.78 6.42 2.18
N PRO A 104 3.69 6.69 3.13
CA PRO A 104 3.64 7.96 3.85
C PRO A 104 4.03 9.09 2.88
N MET A 105 3.58 10.31 3.19
CA MET A 105 4.08 11.50 2.50
C MET A 105 5.57 11.71 2.82
N SER A 106 6.30 12.27 1.88
CA SER A 106 7.73 12.56 2.06
C SER A 106 7.95 13.69 3.06
N ALA A 107 9.05 13.61 3.82
CA ALA A 107 9.52 14.72 4.62
C ALA A 107 9.75 15.95 3.73
N ILE A 108 9.56 17.14 4.29
CA ILE A 108 9.66 18.40 3.52
C ILE A 108 10.80 19.26 4.06
N SER A 109 11.23 20.25 3.28
CA SER A 109 12.22 21.24 3.71
C SER A 109 13.55 20.62 4.18
N LEU A 110 14.01 19.57 3.51
CA LEU A 110 15.32 18.98 3.73
C LEU A 110 16.42 20.03 3.46
N GLN A 111 17.29 20.23 4.43
CA GLN A 111 18.37 21.21 4.36
C GLN A 111 19.61 20.74 5.12
N ILE A 112 20.75 21.35 4.78
CA ILE A 112 22.00 21.18 5.53
C ILE A 112 22.01 22.22 6.65
N SER A 113 22.12 21.76 7.89
CA SER A 113 22.17 22.63 9.08
C SER A 113 23.59 22.96 9.51
N ASN A 114 24.55 22.06 9.25
CA ASN A 114 25.97 22.24 9.53
C ASN A 114 26.81 21.31 8.66
N PHE A 115 28.06 21.67 8.37
CA PHE A 115 29.03 20.80 7.72
C PHE A 115 30.45 21.08 8.25
N THR A 116 31.29 20.05 8.22
CA THR A 116 32.70 20.11 8.58
C THR A 116 33.53 19.47 7.47
N THR A 117 34.84 19.37 7.69
CA THR A 117 35.77 18.65 6.80
C THR A 117 35.34 17.20 6.54
N ASN A 118 34.65 16.55 7.48
CA ASN A 118 34.33 15.11 7.42
C ASN A 118 32.89 14.77 7.85
N SER A 119 32.00 15.75 7.96
CA SER A 119 30.61 15.50 8.35
C SER A 119 29.62 16.49 7.77
N VAL A 120 28.38 16.05 7.61
CA VAL A 120 27.24 16.89 7.23
C VAL A 120 26.08 16.59 8.18
N SER A 121 25.50 17.62 8.75
CA SER A 121 24.26 17.53 9.54
C SER A 121 23.08 17.99 8.70
N LEU A 122 22.04 17.17 8.70
CA LEU A 122 20.81 17.37 7.96
C LEU A 122 19.67 17.66 8.94
N SER A 123 18.75 18.51 8.52
CA SER A 123 17.45 18.69 9.17
C SER A 123 16.34 18.73 8.13
N TRP A 124 15.15 18.30 8.52
CA TRP A 124 13.95 18.34 7.70
C TRP A 124 12.74 18.66 8.57
N SER A 125 11.60 18.83 7.93
CA SER A 125 10.31 18.97 8.59
C SER A 125 9.48 17.71 8.40
N LYS A 126 8.61 17.43 9.37
CA LYS A 126 7.65 16.33 9.30
C LYS A 126 6.81 16.40 8.02
N PRO A 127 6.48 15.26 7.40
CA PRO A 127 5.54 15.21 6.29
C PRO A 127 4.16 15.75 6.68
N VAL A 128 3.39 16.16 5.67
CA VAL A 128 1.94 16.35 5.83
C VAL A 128 1.31 15.01 6.25
N GLU A 129 0.28 15.03 7.09
CA GLU A 129 -0.32 13.83 7.70
C GLU A 129 0.67 12.98 8.53
N TYR A 130 1.64 13.62 9.17
CA TYR A 130 2.58 12.95 10.07
C TYR A 130 1.88 12.08 11.12
N LYS A 131 2.41 10.88 11.32
CA LYS A 131 2.02 9.97 12.41
C LYS A 131 3.23 9.75 13.32
N THR A 132 2.97 9.66 14.62
CA THR A 132 4.02 9.47 15.65
C THR A 132 4.77 8.14 15.53
N SER A 133 4.24 7.19 14.78
CA SER A 133 4.85 5.90 14.47
C SER A 133 5.84 5.94 13.30
N TYR A 134 6.01 7.08 12.63
CA TYR A 134 6.93 7.19 11.50
C TYR A 134 8.40 7.21 11.95
N SER A 135 9.27 6.75 11.05
CA SER A 135 10.72 6.94 11.13
C SER A 135 11.25 7.47 9.79
N TYR A 136 12.52 7.84 9.73
CA TYR A 136 13.16 8.38 8.52
C TYR A 136 14.37 7.55 8.16
N ARG A 137 14.41 7.03 6.93
CA ARG A 137 15.61 6.38 6.38
C ARG A 137 16.44 7.42 5.65
N VAL A 138 17.66 7.63 6.10
CA VAL A 138 18.62 8.57 5.51
C VAL A 138 19.66 7.78 4.72
N GLN A 139 19.68 8.01 3.41
CA GLN A 139 20.62 7.42 2.49
C GLN A 139 21.60 8.49 2.00
N THR A 140 22.90 8.17 2.03
CA THR A 140 23.97 9.03 1.52
C THR A 140 24.70 8.31 0.40
N ASN A 141 24.80 8.96 -0.75
CA ASN A 141 25.54 8.46 -1.90
C ASN A 141 26.67 9.44 -2.25
N VAL A 142 27.80 8.93 -2.75
CA VAL A 142 28.79 9.77 -3.45
C VAL A 142 28.18 10.25 -4.76
N SER A 143 28.11 11.55 -5.00
CA SER A 143 27.38 12.09 -6.17
C SER A 143 28.03 11.72 -7.49
N SER A 144 29.37 11.63 -7.54
CA SER A 144 30.12 11.34 -8.77
C SER A 144 29.98 9.89 -9.25
N SER A 145 29.81 8.94 -8.33
CA SER A 145 29.76 7.50 -8.65
C SER A 145 28.42 6.84 -8.33
N ALA A 146 27.48 7.58 -7.74
CA ALA A 146 26.23 7.07 -7.17
C ALA A 146 26.42 5.89 -6.18
N THR A 147 27.62 5.73 -5.62
CA THR A 147 27.91 4.66 -4.67
C THR A 147 27.27 4.98 -3.33
N MET A 148 26.43 4.08 -2.82
CA MET A 148 25.82 4.22 -1.50
C MET A 148 26.86 4.02 -0.40
N LEU A 149 27.00 5.01 0.48
CA LEU A 149 27.94 4.98 1.61
C LEU A 149 27.24 4.70 2.94
N TYR A 150 26.13 5.39 3.19
CA TYR A 150 25.39 5.28 4.45
C TYR A 150 23.91 5.04 4.18
N ASN A 151 23.32 4.20 5.02
CA ASN A 151 21.89 3.93 5.05
C ASN A 151 21.48 3.67 6.50
N THR A 152 20.88 4.66 7.14
CA THR A 152 20.49 4.59 8.56
C THR A 152 19.03 4.99 8.74
N THR A 153 18.42 4.57 9.84
CA THR A 153 17.06 4.98 10.21
C THR A 153 17.11 5.77 11.51
N VAL A 154 16.44 6.93 11.54
CA VAL A 154 16.30 7.80 12.71
C VAL A 154 14.83 8.09 12.98
N THR A 155 14.49 8.43 14.21
CA THR A 155 13.13 8.86 14.60
C THR A 155 13.02 10.37 14.79
N SER A 156 14.15 11.09 14.81
CA SER A 156 14.23 12.54 14.84
C SER A 156 14.15 13.15 13.45
N GLU A 157 13.74 14.41 13.34
CA GLU A 157 13.76 15.18 12.10
C GLU A 157 15.16 15.72 11.71
N SER A 158 16.19 14.99 12.11
CA SER A 158 17.59 15.32 11.85
C SER A 158 18.49 14.10 11.92
N ALA A 159 19.61 14.16 11.21
CA ALA A 159 20.67 13.18 11.25
C ALA A 159 22.03 13.84 10.97
N THR A 160 23.09 13.32 11.59
CA THR A 160 24.47 13.72 11.31
C THR A 160 25.20 12.57 10.64
N ILE A 161 25.67 12.81 9.43
CA ILE A 161 26.49 11.87 8.64
C ILE A 161 27.94 12.19 8.91
N MET A 162 28.69 11.21 9.41
CA MET A 162 30.09 11.34 9.80
C MET A 162 31.01 10.62 8.81
N THR A 163 32.33 10.77 9.03
CA THR A 163 33.38 10.04 8.31
C THR A 163 33.31 10.20 6.78
N LEU A 164 32.91 11.38 6.33
CA LEU A 164 32.93 11.76 4.92
C LEU A 164 34.35 12.12 4.47
N THR A 165 34.68 11.81 3.22
CA THR A 165 35.92 12.24 2.56
C THR A 165 35.87 13.75 2.28
N PRO A 166 36.91 14.53 2.65
CA PRO A 166 36.97 15.96 2.37
C PRO A 166 37.03 16.27 0.87
N GLY A 167 36.35 17.35 0.44
CA GLY A 167 36.36 17.81 -0.96
C GLY A 167 35.46 17.03 -1.91
N GLU A 168 34.80 15.97 -1.44
CA GLU A 168 33.85 15.18 -2.23
C GLU A 168 32.42 15.74 -2.17
N THR A 169 31.63 15.44 -3.21
CA THR A 169 30.21 15.82 -3.27
C THR A 169 29.32 14.62 -2.94
N TYR A 170 28.30 14.85 -2.11
CA TYR A 170 27.37 13.82 -1.66
C TYR A 170 25.93 14.20 -1.96
N THR A 171 25.12 13.18 -2.27
CA THR A 171 23.66 13.27 -2.40
C THR A 171 23.03 12.62 -1.19
N PHE A 172 22.13 13.35 -0.52
CA PHE A 172 21.40 12.86 0.64
C PHE A 172 19.92 12.68 0.26
N LEU A 173 19.38 11.50 0.56
CA LEU A 173 17.97 11.15 0.34
C LEU A 173 17.36 10.82 1.68
N VAL A 174 16.18 11.38 1.96
CA VAL A 174 15.44 11.13 3.21
C VAL A 174 14.07 10.57 2.85
N TYR A 175 13.84 9.31 3.22
CA TYR A 175 12.58 8.62 3.01
C TYR A 175 11.80 8.59 4.32
N THR A 176 10.54 9.04 4.30
CA THR A 176 9.62 8.77 5.41
C THR A 176 9.24 7.30 5.38
N ARG A 177 9.23 6.64 6.54
CA ARG A 177 8.79 5.25 6.72
C ARG A 177 7.49 5.18 7.51
N ALA A 178 6.57 4.36 7.03
CA ALA A 178 5.36 4.02 7.78
C ALA A 178 5.69 3.13 8.99
N ALA A 179 4.66 2.86 9.81
CA ALA A 179 4.80 2.10 11.06
C ALA A 179 5.29 0.65 10.88
N ASP A 180 5.15 0.10 9.68
CA ASP A 180 5.64 -1.24 9.33
C ASP A 180 7.16 -1.27 9.11
N ASN A 181 7.85 -0.12 9.10
CA ASN A 181 9.26 -0.01 8.77
C ASN A 181 9.63 -0.72 7.45
N ILE A 182 8.71 -0.75 6.48
CA ILE A 182 8.93 -1.34 5.16
C ILE A 182 8.42 -0.36 4.10
N THR A 183 7.23 0.17 4.28
CA THR A 183 6.61 1.07 3.31
C THR A 183 7.20 2.47 3.43
N GLU A 184 7.78 2.94 2.33
CA GLU A 184 8.51 4.21 2.26
C GLU A 184 7.84 5.21 1.32
N SER A 185 8.04 6.50 1.60
CA SER A 185 7.69 7.57 0.67
C SER A 185 8.50 7.45 -0.61
N ASP A 186 8.05 8.14 -1.65
CA ASP A 186 8.91 8.36 -2.81
C ASP A 186 10.10 9.29 -2.43
N PRO A 187 11.27 9.14 -3.10
CA PRO A 187 12.47 9.94 -2.83
C PRO A 187 12.27 11.44 -3.04
#